data_AF-A0AAN5I8W2-F1
#
_entry.id   AF-A0AAN5I8W2-F1
#
_cell.length_a   1.000
_cell.length_b   1.000
_cell.length_c   1.000
_cell.angle_alpha   90.00
_cell.angle_beta   90.00
_cell.angle_gamma   90.00
#
_symmetry.space_group_name_H-M   'P 1'
#
loop_
_entity.id
_entity.type
_entity.pdbx_description
1 polymer ?
#
loop_
_entity_poly.entity_id
_entity_poly.type
_entity_poly.pdbx_seq_one_letter_code
_entity_poly.pdbx_strand_id
1 'polypeptide(L)'
;PMAAVSNPFETPDEFSYVVLIVQGKKLHVDKKEFVDLLKMIHPGFTRIRASTVSHIVKLSHQFQMKSILDHCQHYLLTESTINVVEKLILADTYNLQKLKNECFYSIDCIKKYGRRSVVPSTPLFLML
;
A
#
# COMPACT_ATOMS: atom_id res chain seq x y z
N PRO A 1 48.12 1.83 9.61
CA PRO A 1 46.73 1.31 9.47
C PRO A 1 45.73 2.47 9.43
N MET A 2 45.16 2.74 8.26
CA MET A 2 44.30 3.90 8.01
C MET A 2 43.00 3.79 8.80
N ALA A 3 42.73 4.77 9.66
CA ALA A 3 41.41 4.96 10.25
C ALA A 3 40.45 5.39 9.14
N ALA A 4 39.35 4.65 8.98
CA ALA A 4 38.28 5.01 8.08
C ALA A 4 37.66 6.34 8.56
N VAL A 5 37.88 7.40 7.78
CA VAL A 5 37.14 8.65 7.90
C VAL A 5 35.68 8.34 7.59
N SER A 6 34.85 8.29 8.62
CA SER A 6 33.40 8.36 8.50
C SER A 6 33.06 9.75 7.98
N ASN A 7 32.72 9.84 6.69
CA ASN A 7 32.40 11.08 6.00
C ASN A 7 31.19 11.77 6.66
N PRO A 8 31.33 12.99 7.22
CA PRO A 8 30.23 13.75 7.83
C PRO A 8 29.29 14.42 6.80
N PHE A 9 29.46 14.13 5.52
CA PHE A 9 28.77 14.77 4.39
C PHE A 9 28.11 13.73 3.49
N GLU A 10 27.13 13.00 3.99
CA GLU A 10 25.99 12.64 3.13
C GLU A 10 25.03 13.82 3.19
N THR A 11 25.37 14.89 2.48
CA THR A 11 24.42 15.97 2.23
C THR A 11 23.23 15.36 1.49
N PRO A 12 21.97 15.57 1.95
CA PRO A 12 20.82 15.11 1.20
C PRO A 12 20.90 15.73 -0.21
N ASP A 13 21.05 14.86 -1.21
CA ASP A 13 21.46 15.24 -2.55
C ASP A 13 20.61 16.40 -3.08
N GLU A 14 21.25 17.45 -3.58
CA GLU A 14 20.59 18.64 -4.15
C GLU A 14 19.68 18.27 -5.35
N PHE A 15 19.78 17.04 -5.86
CA PHE A 15 18.98 16.45 -6.92
C PHE A 15 17.99 15.37 -6.43
N SER A 16 17.69 15.35 -5.13
CA SER A 16 16.76 14.37 -4.53
C SER A 16 15.33 14.56 -5.03
N TYR A 17 14.96 15.78 -5.41
CA TYR A 17 13.58 16.13 -5.76
C TYR A 17 13.45 16.56 -7.22
N VAL A 18 12.36 16.12 -7.85
CA VAL A 18 11.89 16.57 -9.15
C VAL A 18 10.74 17.54 -8.92
N VAL A 19 10.84 18.73 -9.52
CA VAL A 19 9.76 19.73 -9.47
C VAL A 19 8.91 19.61 -10.71
N LEU A 20 7.65 19.23 -10.53
CA LEU A 20 6.68 19.08 -11.62
C LEU A 20 5.64 20.18 -11.52
N ILE A 21 5.36 20.84 -12.64
CA ILE A 21 4.30 21.86 -12.71
C ILE A 21 3.04 21.19 -13.24
N VAL A 22 2.06 20.99 -12.36
CA VAL A 22 0.77 20.36 -12.70
C VAL A 22 -0.33 21.36 -12.41
N GLN A 23 -1.13 21.71 -13.43
CA GLN A 23 -2.23 22.68 -13.30
C GLN A 23 -1.76 24.03 -12.68
N GLY A 24 -0.55 24.47 -13.01
CA GLY A 24 0.05 25.70 -12.48
C GLY A 24 0.59 25.59 -11.04
N LYS A 25 0.53 24.43 -10.41
CA LYS A 25 1.11 24.17 -9.08
C LYS A 25 2.46 23.46 -9.20
N LYS A 26 3.47 23.92 -8.45
CA LYS A 26 4.75 23.23 -8.29
C LYS A 26 4.61 22.11 -7.27
N LEU A 27 4.84 20.88 -7.70
CA LEU A 27 4.90 19.68 -6.86
C LEU A 27 6.36 19.26 -6.72
N HIS A 28 6.83 19.16 -5.49
CA HIS A 28 8.14 18.57 -5.18
C HIS A 28 7.94 17.09 -4.90
N VAL A 29 8.58 16.23 -5.70
CA VAL A 29 8.46 14.78 -5.61
C VAL A 29 9.85 14.17 -5.53
N ASP A 30 10.06 13.19 -4.68
CA ASP A 30 11.33 12.45 -4.64
C ASP A 30 11.61 11.78 -5.98
N LYS A 31 12.83 11.97 -6.49
CA LYS A 31 13.28 11.44 -7.77
C LYS A 31 13.13 9.92 -7.85
N LYS A 32 13.42 9.21 -6.76
CA LYS A 32 13.28 7.76 -6.68
C LYS A 32 11.82 7.33 -6.86
N GLU A 33 10.89 7.98 -6.16
CA GLU A 33 9.46 7.71 -6.26
C GLU A 33 8.92 8.04 -7.65
N PHE A 34 9.35 9.17 -8.24
CA PHE A 34 8.93 9.57 -9.57
C PHE A 34 9.44 8.61 -10.65
N VAL A 35 10.68 8.14 -10.53
CA VAL A 35 11.22 7.11 -11.44
C VAL A 35 10.45 5.81 -11.32
N ASP A 36 10.04 5.41 -10.13
CA ASP A 36 9.22 4.20 -9.94
C ASP A 36 7.81 4.35 -10.54
N LEU A 37 7.20 5.54 -10.46
CA LEU A 37 5.97 5.85 -11.19
C LEU A 37 6.16 5.76 -12.71
N LEU A 38 7.25 6.32 -13.24
CA LEU A 38 7.56 6.26 -14.67
C LEU A 38 7.76 4.83 -15.17
N LYS A 39 8.44 3.98 -14.38
CA LYS A 39 8.58 2.56 -14.70
C LYS A 39 7.22 1.87 -14.83
N MET A 40 6.26 2.22 -13.98
CA MET A 40 4.90 1.66 -14.02
C MET A 40 4.12 2.07 -15.27
N ILE A 41 4.34 3.29 -15.76
CA ILE A 41 3.69 3.80 -16.98
C ILE A 41 4.32 3.16 -18.23
N HIS A 42 5.62 2.87 -18.20
CA HIS A 42 6.31 2.25 -19.32
C HIS A 42 5.99 0.75 -19.44
N PRO A 43 5.36 0.30 -20.54
CA PRO A 43 5.08 -1.12 -20.75
C PRO A 43 6.40 -1.89 -20.85
N GLY A 44 6.70 -2.71 -19.84
CA GLY A 44 7.90 -3.56 -19.80
C GLY A 44 8.68 -3.52 -18.48
N PHE A 45 8.43 -2.55 -17.59
CA PHE A 45 9.18 -2.45 -16.33
C PHE A 45 8.31 -2.54 -15.07
N THR A 46 8.53 -3.64 -14.36
CA THR A 46 8.51 -3.79 -12.89
C THR A 46 7.22 -4.28 -12.22
N ARG A 47 7.48 -5.15 -11.23
CA ARG A 47 6.57 -5.71 -10.23
C ARG A 47 6.30 -4.67 -9.14
N ILE A 48 5.03 -4.40 -8.88
CA ILE A 48 4.60 -3.56 -7.75
C ILE A 48 5.08 -4.24 -6.45
N ARG A 49 5.60 -3.46 -5.51
CA ARG A 49 5.95 -3.93 -4.15
C ARG A 49 5.10 -3.20 -3.13
N ALA A 50 4.79 -3.86 -2.01
CA ALA A 50 4.03 -3.26 -0.92
C ALA A 50 4.63 -1.93 -0.42
N SER A 51 5.95 -1.81 -0.36
CA SER A 51 6.64 -0.57 0.03
C SER A 51 6.56 0.54 -1.02
N THR A 52 6.54 0.19 -2.30
CA THR A 52 6.52 1.16 -3.42
C THR A 52 5.09 1.59 -3.76
N VAL A 53 4.10 0.70 -3.55
CA VAL A 53 2.71 0.97 -3.93
C VAL A 53 2.13 2.15 -3.17
N SER A 54 2.51 2.37 -1.91
CA SER A 54 2.06 3.51 -1.11
C SER A 54 2.43 4.84 -1.74
N HIS A 55 3.68 4.98 -2.19
CA HIS A 55 4.16 6.19 -2.85
C HIS A 55 3.57 6.34 -4.26
N ILE A 56 3.45 5.24 -5.00
CA ILE A 56 2.82 5.25 -6.33
C ILE A 56 1.36 5.71 -6.25
N VAL A 57 0.58 5.20 -5.29
CA VAL A 57 -0.82 5.60 -5.09
C VAL A 57 -0.90 7.09 -4.75
N LYS A 58 -0.02 7.57 -3.86
CA LYS A 58 0.10 9.01 -3.53
C LYS A 58 0.32 9.86 -4.78
N LEU A 59 1.32 9.51 -5.58
CA LEU A 59 1.64 10.24 -6.79
C LEU A 59 0.52 10.14 -7.82
N SER A 60 -0.05 8.95 -8.01
CA SER A 60 -1.16 8.74 -8.95
C SER A 60 -2.38 9.58 -8.57
N HIS A 61 -2.66 9.74 -7.28
CA HIS A 61 -3.70 10.63 -6.80
C HIS A 61 -3.37 12.11 -7.08
N GLN A 62 -2.13 12.56 -6.83
CA GLN A 62 -1.67 13.92 -7.11
C GLN A 62 -1.72 14.28 -8.61
N PHE A 63 -1.32 13.34 -9.48
CA PHE A 63 -1.34 13.50 -10.93
C PHE A 63 -2.71 13.14 -11.56
N GLN A 64 -3.71 12.78 -10.75
CA GLN A 64 -5.05 12.38 -11.20
C GLN A 64 -5.03 11.20 -12.20
N MET A 65 -4.06 10.31 -12.06
CA MET A 65 -3.86 9.14 -12.92
C MET A 65 -4.74 7.97 -12.47
N LYS A 66 -6.01 8.00 -12.89
CA LYS A 66 -7.01 6.98 -12.54
C LYS A 66 -6.60 5.56 -12.95
N SER A 67 -5.96 5.38 -14.10
CA SER A 67 -5.56 4.05 -14.59
C SER A 67 -4.54 3.39 -13.67
N ILE A 68 -3.57 4.16 -13.16
CA ILE A 68 -2.56 3.64 -12.23
C ILE A 68 -3.18 3.36 -10.87
N LEU A 69 -4.07 4.24 -10.39
CA LEU A 69 -4.82 4.00 -9.14
C LEU A 69 -5.63 2.71 -9.19
N ASP A 70 -6.34 2.44 -10.28
CA ASP A 70 -7.13 1.21 -10.45
C ASP A 70 -6.20 -0.02 -10.49
N HIS A 71 -5.04 0.09 -11.15
CA HIS A 71 -4.06 -0.99 -11.21
C HIS A 71 -3.43 -1.31 -9.85
N CYS A 72 -3.04 -0.27 -9.10
CA CYS A 72 -2.59 -0.41 -7.73
C CYS A 72 -3.69 -1.02 -6.85
N GLN A 73 -4.93 -0.56 -6.98
CA GLN A 73 -6.07 -1.10 -6.25
C GLN A 73 -6.25 -2.59 -6.51
N HIS A 74 -6.21 -3.02 -7.77
CA HIS A 74 -6.28 -4.43 -8.14
C HIS A 74 -5.11 -5.24 -7.57
N TYR A 75 -3.90 -4.67 -7.59
CA TYR A 75 -2.72 -5.29 -7.00
C TYR A 75 -2.87 -5.48 -5.48
N LEU A 76 -3.32 -4.46 -4.74
CA LEU A 76 -3.56 -4.57 -3.30
C LEU A 76 -4.69 -5.55 -2.96
N LEU A 77 -5.69 -5.74 -3.83
CA LEU A 77 -6.72 -6.76 -3.66
C LEU A 77 -6.15 -8.17 -3.85
N THR A 78 -5.32 -8.36 -4.86
CA THR A 78 -4.75 -9.66 -5.23
C THR A 78 -3.67 -10.11 -4.24
N GLU A 79 -2.87 -9.18 -3.72
CA GLU A 79 -1.72 -9.48 -2.87
C GLU A 79 -2.18 -9.75 -1.42
N SER A 80 -2.25 -11.01 -1.00
CA SER A 80 -2.71 -11.40 0.34
C SER A 80 -1.68 -11.21 1.45
N THR A 81 -0.44 -10.83 1.12
CA THR A 81 0.67 -10.70 2.09
C THR A 81 0.64 -9.41 2.88
N ILE A 82 -0.09 -8.39 2.40
CA ILE A 82 -0.22 -7.09 3.08
C ILE A 82 -1.34 -7.20 4.11
N ASN A 83 -1.09 -6.69 5.32
CA ASN A 83 -2.06 -6.75 6.40
C ASN A 83 -3.35 -6.00 6.02
N VAL A 84 -4.51 -6.55 6.37
CA VAL A 84 -5.84 -5.97 6.06
C VAL A 84 -5.96 -4.55 6.64
N VAL A 85 -5.36 -4.30 7.81
CA VAL A 85 -5.34 -2.98 8.45
C VAL A 85 -4.55 -1.96 7.62
N GLU A 86 -3.38 -2.31 7.11
CA GLU A 86 -2.57 -1.42 6.27
C GLU A 86 -3.28 -1.09 4.94
N LYS A 87 -3.90 -2.10 4.32
CA LYS A 87 -4.75 -1.91 3.15
C LYS A 87 -5.89 -0.94 3.44
N LEU A 88 -6.56 -1.09 4.58
CA LEU A 88 -7.68 -0.23 4.96
C LEU A 88 -7.23 1.22 5.20
N ILE A 89 -6.09 1.43 5.87
CA ILE A 89 -5.53 2.78 6.09
C ILE A 89 -5.21 3.43 4.74
N LEU A 90 -4.57 2.71 3.81
CA LEU A 90 -4.31 3.21 2.46
C LEU A 90 -5.60 3.50 1.69
N ALA A 91 -6.61 2.62 1.80
CA ALA A 91 -7.89 2.81 1.14
C ALA A 91 -8.62 4.05 1.62
N ASP A 92 -8.58 4.32 2.92
CA ASP A 92 -9.23 5.49 3.51
C ASP A 92 -8.47 6.77 3.17
N THR A 93 -7.13 6.75 3.22
CA THR A 93 -6.27 7.89 2.90
C THR A 93 -6.43 8.37 1.45
N TYR A 94 -6.52 7.43 0.50
CA TYR A 94 -6.60 7.73 -0.93
C TYR A 94 -8.00 7.53 -1.52
N ASN A 95 -9.01 7.36 -0.66
CA ASN A 95 -10.42 7.18 -1.00
C ASN A 95 -10.68 6.05 -2.03
N LEU A 96 -9.98 4.92 -1.89
CA LEU A 96 -10.07 3.74 -2.77
C LEU A 96 -11.28 2.87 -2.40
N GLN A 97 -12.46 3.25 -2.89
CA GLN A 97 -13.75 2.63 -2.53
C GLN A 97 -13.80 1.10 -2.71
N LYS A 98 -13.32 0.56 -3.85
CA LYS A 98 -13.32 -0.90 -4.08
C LYS A 98 -12.46 -1.65 -3.06
N LEU A 99 -11.32 -1.07 -2.65
CA LEU A 99 -10.42 -1.69 -1.68
C LEU A 99 -11.03 -1.70 -0.28
N LYS A 100 -11.68 -0.59 0.07
CA LYS A 100 -12.37 -0.41 1.34
C LYS A 100 -13.51 -1.41 1.51
N ASN A 101 -14.34 -1.58 0.47
CA ASN A 101 -15.43 -2.55 0.48
C ASN A 101 -14.92 -3.98 0.68
N GLU A 102 -13.88 -4.38 -0.03
CA GLU A 102 -13.25 -5.71 0.13
C GLU A 102 -12.68 -5.92 1.54
N CYS A 103 -12.04 -4.91 2.12
CA CYS A 103 -11.58 -4.98 3.51
C CYS A 103 -12.75 -5.15 4.49
N PHE A 104 -13.87 -4.44 4.27
CA PHE A 104 -15.08 -4.61 5.11
C PHE A 104 -15.68 -6.00 4.98
N TYR A 105 -15.76 -6.57 3.77
CA TYR A 105 -16.23 -7.95 3.57
C TYR A 105 -15.37 -8.96 4.31
N SER A 106 -14.04 -8.80 4.25
CA SER A 106 -13.11 -9.67 4.97
C SER A 106 -13.31 -9.58 6.50
N ILE A 107 -13.52 -8.38 7.04
CA ILE A 107 -13.75 -8.17 8.48
C ILE A 107 -15.12 -8.70 8.92
N ASP A 108 -16.17 -8.49 8.13
CA ASP A 108 -17.52 -8.97 8.42
C ASP A 108 -17.56 -10.51 8.43
N CYS A 109 -16.88 -11.15 7.47
CA CYS A 109 -16.70 -12.60 7.48
C CYS A 109 -16.01 -13.09 8.76
N ILE A 110 -14.95 -12.41 9.23
CA ILE A 110 -14.29 -12.76 10.50
C ILE A 110 -15.26 -12.60 11.68
N LYS A 111 -16.11 -11.57 11.71
CA LYS A 111 -17.14 -11.41 12.77
C LYS A 111 -18.20 -12.51 12.72
N LYS A 112 -18.62 -12.92 11.52
CA LYS A 112 -19.64 -13.96 11.32
C LYS A 112 -19.15 -15.36 11.70
N TYR A 113 -17.88 -15.66 11.47
CA TYR A 113 -17.30 -16.98 11.76
C TYR A 113 -16.49 -17.05 13.06
N GLY A 114 -16.02 -15.92 13.60
CA GLY A 114 -15.28 -15.82 14.86
C GLY A 114 -16.15 -15.90 16.13
N ARG A 115 -17.47 -16.05 15.98
CA ARG A 115 -18.43 -16.27 17.08
C ARG A 115 -18.92 -17.72 17.20
N ARG A 116 -18.13 -18.71 16.77
CA ARG A 116 -18.25 -20.09 17.30
C ARG A 116 -17.31 -20.23 18.48
N SER A 117 -17.72 -19.70 19.63
CA SER A 117 -17.24 -20.19 20.91
C SER A 117 -17.56 -21.68 21.00
N VAL A 118 -16.53 -22.46 21.27
CA VAL A 118 -16.55 -23.83 21.77
C VAL A 118 -17.70 -24.00 22.78
N VAL A 119 -18.72 -24.76 22.42
CA VAL A 119 -19.54 -25.46 23.42
C VAL A 119 -18.94 -26.86 23.57
N PRO A 120 -18.46 -27.24 24.76
CA PRO A 120 -17.88 -28.56 24.97
C PRO A 120 -18.95 -29.64 24.79
N SER A 121 -18.50 -30.73 24.17
CA SER A 121 -19.23 -31.97 24.01
C SER A 121 -19.50 -32.62 25.36
N THR A 122 -20.74 -32.57 25.84
CA THR A 122 -21.27 -33.59 26.76
C THR A 122 -22.78 -33.74 26.55
N PRO A 123 -23.26 -34.83 25.93
CA PRO A 123 -24.62 -35.27 26.17
C PRO A 123 -24.68 -35.86 27.57
N LEU A 124 -25.38 -35.20 28.48
CA LEU A 124 -25.79 -35.73 29.78
C LEU A 124 -26.93 -36.73 29.57
N PHE A 125 -26.64 -37.78 28.79
CA PHE A 125 -27.51 -38.93 28.62
C PHE A 125 -26.67 -40.18 28.94
N LEU A 126 -27.14 -40.93 29.95
CA LEU A 126 -26.68 -42.25 30.34
C LEU A 126 -25.39 -42.35 31.18
N MET A 127 -25.54 -42.28 32.50
CA MET A 127 -25.21 -43.42 33.35
C MET A 127 -26.16 -43.45 34.56
N LEU A 128 -27.06 -44.44 34.49
CA LEU A 128 -27.74 -45.18 35.58
C LEU A 128 -28.47 -44.40 36.68
#